data_AF-A0A7L0W1Q8-F1
#
_entry.id   AF-A0A7L0W1Q8-F1
#
_cell.length_a   1.000
_cell.length_b   1.000
_cell.length_c   1.000
_cell.angle_alpha   90.00
_cell.angle_beta   90.00
_cell.angle_gamma   90.00
#
_symmetry.space_group_name_H-M   'P 1'
#
loop_
_entity.id
_entity.type
_entity.pdbx_description
1 polymer ?
#
loop_
_entity_poly.entity_id
_entity_poly.type
_entity_poly.pdbx_seq_one_letter_code
_entity_poly.pdbx_strand_id
1 'polypeptide(L)'
;QMTARLMLAVGGAVLGSLQFGYNTGVINAPQKVIEDFYNRTWLYRYEEPISPGTLTTLWSLSVAIFSVGGMIGSFSVGLFVNRFGRRNSMLMSNILAFVAAVLMGFSKMALSFEMLILGRFIIGLYSGLTTGFVPMYVGEVSPTALRGALGTFHQLGIVLGILIAQVFGLDLIMGNDSLWPLLLGFIFIPALLQCVILPFAPESPRFLLINRNEENKAKSVLKKLRGTTDVSSDLQEMKEESRQMMREKKVTIMELFRSPMYRQPILIAIVLQLSQQLSGINAVFYYSTSIFEKSGVEQPVYATIGSGVVNTAFTVVSLFVVERAGRRTLHLIGLAGMAGCAVLMTIALTLL
;
A
#
# COMPACT_ATOMS: atom_id res chain seq x y z
N GLN A 1 -6.51 -15.28 -22.37
CA GLN A 1 -5.51 -14.47 -23.09
C GLN A 1 -5.39 -13.11 -22.41
N MET A 2 -4.21 -12.48 -22.42
CA MET A 2 -4.02 -11.12 -21.90
C MET A 2 -4.44 -10.11 -22.97
N THR A 3 -5.53 -9.38 -22.74
CA THR A 3 -5.99 -8.33 -23.66
C THR A 3 -5.41 -6.98 -23.25
N ALA A 4 -5.27 -6.06 -24.22
CA ALA A 4 -4.84 -4.68 -23.93
C ALA A 4 -5.75 -3.99 -22.90
N ARG A 5 -7.06 -4.25 -22.94
CA ARG A 5 -8.02 -3.73 -21.95
C ARG A 5 -7.82 -4.31 -20.54
N LEU A 6 -7.49 -5.60 -20.44
CA LEU A 6 -7.17 -6.20 -19.14
C LEU A 6 -5.89 -5.60 -18.58
N MET A 7 -4.86 -5.40 -19.41
CA MET A 7 -3.62 -4.74 -18.98
C MET A 7 -3.85 -3.30 -18.55
N LEU A 8 -4.67 -2.53 -19.27
CA LEU A 8 -5.06 -1.17 -18.88
C LEU A 8 -5.79 -1.16 -17.52
N ALA A 9 -6.74 -2.08 -17.32
CA ALA A 9 -7.51 -2.19 -16.09
C ALA A 9 -6.61 -2.51 -14.88
N VAL A 10 -5.76 -3.54 -15.02
CA VAL A 10 -4.84 -3.95 -13.96
C VAL A 10 -3.78 -2.87 -13.72
N GLY A 11 -3.19 -2.31 -14.77
CA GLY A 11 -2.19 -1.24 -14.67
C GLY A 11 -2.75 0.00 -13.96
N GLY A 12 -3.95 0.46 -14.34
CA GLY A 12 -4.61 1.58 -13.68
C GLY A 12 -4.96 1.31 -12.21
N ALA A 13 -5.25 0.06 -11.84
CA ALA A 13 -5.46 -0.31 -10.45
C ALA A 13 -4.15 -0.36 -9.65
N VAL A 14 -3.10 -0.93 -10.22
CA VAL A 14 -1.79 -1.10 -9.59
C VAL A 14 -1.11 0.25 -9.30
N LEU A 15 -1.45 1.34 -10.00
CA LEU A 15 -1.02 2.69 -9.63
C LEU A 15 -1.34 3.05 -8.18
N GLY A 16 -2.48 2.59 -7.64
CA GLY A 16 -2.79 2.77 -6.23
C GLY A 16 -1.86 1.98 -5.31
N SER A 17 -1.43 0.80 -5.75
CA SER A 17 -0.45 -0.03 -5.01
C SER A 17 0.92 0.62 -4.99
N LEU A 18 1.31 1.24 -6.12
CA LEU A 18 2.51 2.04 -6.21
C LEU A 18 2.45 3.24 -5.26
N GLN A 19 1.32 3.96 -5.20
CA GLN A 19 1.14 5.03 -4.23
C GLN A 19 1.23 4.55 -2.78
N PHE A 20 0.63 3.41 -2.45
CA PHE A 20 0.77 2.81 -1.11
C PHE A 20 2.24 2.59 -0.75
N GLY A 21 2.99 1.94 -1.64
CA GLY A 21 4.42 1.70 -1.46
C GLY A 21 5.24 2.99 -1.35
N TYR A 22 4.98 3.95 -2.22
CA TYR A 22 5.68 5.24 -2.23
C TYR A 22 5.50 5.97 -0.90
N ASN A 23 4.27 6.11 -0.41
CA ASN A 23 3.98 6.77 0.86
C ASN A 23 4.51 6.02 2.09
N THR A 24 4.73 4.72 1.96
CA THR A 24 5.40 3.92 2.98
C THR A 24 6.90 4.26 3.04
N GLY A 25 7.59 4.33 1.90
CA GLY A 25 9.04 4.55 1.87
C GLY A 25 9.52 6.02 1.91
N VAL A 26 8.68 6.97 1.50
CA VAL A 26 9.11 8.35 1.19
C VAL A 26 9.65 9.16 2.38
N ILE A 27 9.22 8.84 3.59
CA ILE A 27 9.58 9.58 4.81
C ILE A 27 10.98 9.24 5.36
N ASN A 28 11.60 8.15 4.89
CA ASN A 28 12.80 7.61 5.50
C ASN A 28 14.05 8.44 5.15
N ALA A 29 14.31 8.64 3.86
CA ALA A 29 15.49 9.40 3.41
C ALA A 29 15.48 10.89 3.84
N PRO A 30 14.38 11.66 3.72
CA PRO A 30 14.35 13.07 4.10
C PRO A 30 14.13 13.30 5.61
N GLN A 31 14.27 12.27 6.47
CA GLN A 31 13.97 12.39 7.91
C GLN A 31 14.65 13.61 8.55
N LYS A 32 15.97 13.73 8.41
CA LYS A 32 16.75 14.84 9.00
C LYS A 32 16.30 16.20 8.49
N VAL A 33 16.06 16.28 7.19
CA VAL A 33 15.63 17.51 6.52
C VAL A 33 14.26 17.98 7.03
N ILE A 34 13.33 17.04 7.27
CA ILE A 34 12.01 17.36 7.80
C ILE A 34 12.08 17.68 9.30
N GLU A 35 12.94 16.99 10.06
CA GLU A 35 13.21 17.31 11.47
C GLU A 35 13.80 18.73 11.62
N ASP A 36 14.72 19.13 10.73
CA ASP A 36 15.24 20.50 10.68
C ASP A 36 14.15 21.52 10.36
N PHE A 37 13.23 21.19 9.44
CA PHE A 37 12.04 22.00 9.18
C PHE A 37 11.16 22.15 10.43
N TYR A 38 10.99 21.08 11.22
CA TYR A 38 10.21 21.15 12.47
C TYR A 38 10.89 22.06 13.48
N ASN A 39 12.20 21.94 13.65
CA ASN A 39 12.96 22.81 14.55
C ASN A 39 12.89 24.29 14.12
N ARG A 40 13.08 24.59 12.83
CA ARG A 40 12.96 25.96 12.29
C ARG A 40 11.57 26.54 12.49
N THR A 41 10.54 25.73 12.26
CA THR A 41 9.13 26.14 12.45
C THR A 41 8.82 26.39 13.92
N TRP A 42 9.35 25.56 14.81
CA TRP A 42 9.20 25.73 16.26
C TRP A 42 9.88 27.00 16.75
N LEU A 43 11.13 27.21 16.34
CA LEU A 43 11.90 28.41 16.67
C LEU A 43 11.21 29.68 16.18
N TYR A 44 10.63 29.67 14.98
CA TYR A 44 9.86 30.79 14.45
C TYR A 44 8.61 31.13 15.28
N ARG A 45 7.96 30.12 15.87
CA ARG A 45 6.69 30.29 16.60
C ARG A 45 6.87 30.58 18.09
N TYR A 46 7.89 29.99 18.71
CA TYR A 46 8.06 29.99 20.17
C TYR A 46 9.38 30.65 20.60
N GLU A 47 10.21 31.12 19.66
CA GLU A 47 11.51 31.77 19.91
C GLU A 47 12.52 30.90 20.69
N GLU A 48 12.26 29.61 20.83
CA GLU A 48 13.13 28.63 21.46
C GLU A 48 13.37 27.42 20.54
N PRO A 49 14.52 26.73 20.64
CA PRO A 49 14.73 25.49 19.91
C PRO A 49 13.84 24.37 20.46
N ILE A 50 13.38 23.47 19.59
CA ILE A 50 12.58 22.33 20.02
C ILE A 50 13.41 21.36 20.87
N SER A 51 12.82 20.83 21.95
CA SER A 51 13.50 19.80 22.74
C SER A 51 13.68 18.50 21.91
N PRO A 52 14.80 17.77 22.05
CA PRO A 52 15.04 16.53 21.28
C PRO A 52 13.97 15.46 21.50
N GLY A 53 13.44 15.35 22.73
CA GLY A 53 12.35 14.43 23.06
C GLY A 53 11.03 14.80 22.37
N THR A 54 10.71 16.09 22.30
CA THR A 54 9.52 16.59 21.58
C THR A 54 9.67 16.38 20.07
N LEU A 55 10.85 16.67 19.50
CA LEU A 55 11.12 16.46 18.08
C LEU A 55 10.94 14.99 17.68
N THR A 56 11.53 14.07 18.46
CA THR A 56 11.39 12.63 18.24
C THR A 56 9.92 12.20 18.29
N THR A 57 9.15 12.75 19.22
CA THR A 57 7.72 12.45 19.37
C THR A 57 6.90 12.98 18.20
N LEU A 58 7.14 14.22 17.75
CA LEU A 58 6.46 14.82 16.60
C LEU A 58 6.79 14.10 15.29
N TRP A 59 8.05 13.75 15.08
CA TRP A 59 8.47 12.96 13.92
C TRP A 59 7.79 11.59 13.96
N SER A 60 7.88 10.87 15.08
CA SER A 60 7.24 9.56 15.25
C SER A 60 5.73 9.62 15.02
N LEU A 61 5.05 10.68 15.47
CA LEU A 61 3.64 10.92 15.19
C LEU A 61 3.38 11.10 13.68
N SER A 62 4.21 11.89 13.00
CA SER A 62 4.12 12.13 11.55
C SER A 62 4.28 10.86 10.73
N VAL A 63 5.11 9.92 11.21
CA VAL A 63 5.27 8.58 10.63
C VAL A 63 4.07 7.69 10.96
N ALA A 64 3.69 7.59 12.23
CA ALA A 64 2.71 6.63 12.73
C ALA A 64 1.25 6.97 12.35
N ILE A 65 0.91 8.26 12.21
CA ILE A 65 -0.46 8.70 11.88
C ILE A 65 -0.92 8.18 10.51
N PHE A 66 0.01 7.87 9.60
CA PHE A 66 -0.26 7.18 8.34
C PHE A 66 -0.93 5.82 8.56
N SER A 67 -0.43 5.03 9.52
CA SER A 67 -0.99 3.72 9.87
C SER A 67 -2.38 3.85 10.49
N VAL A 68 -2.63 4.90 11.28
CA VAL A 68 -3.97 5.20 11.84
C VAL A 68 -4.96 5.50 10.72
N GLY A 69 -4.57 6.33 9.75
CA GLY A 69 -5.35 6.56 8.54
C GLY A 69 -5.59 5.25 7.77
N GLY A 70 -4.54 4.44 7.59
CA GLY A 70 -4.63 3.13 6.93
C GLY A 70 -5.62 2.18 7.59
N MET A 71 -5.66 2.14 8.92
CA MET A 71 -6.61 1.34 9.68
C MET A 71 -8.06 1.78 9.39
N ILE A 72 -8.36 3.07 9.53
CA ILE A 72 -9.71 3.61 9.28
C ILE A 72 -10.13 3.40 7.82
N GLY A 73 -9.21 3.62 6.88
CA GLY A 73 -9.43 3.40 5.45
C GLY A 73 -9.76 1.94 5.14
N SER A 74 -8.98 1.00 5.68
CA SER A 74 -9.16 -0.44 5.46
C SER A 74 -10.52 -0.93 5.98
N PHE A 75 -10.96 -0.46 7.16
CA PHE A 75 -12.29 -0.80 7.70
C PHE A 75 -13.43 -0.23 6.84
N SER A 76 -13.20 0.89 6.15
CA SER A 76 -14.21 1.57 5.35
C SER A 76 -14.38 1.00 3.94
N VAL A 77 -13.47 0.11 3.48
CA VAL A 77 -13.47 -0.47 2.13
C VAL A 77 -14.84 -1.01 1.71
N GLY A 78 -15.47 -1.80 2.59
CA GLY A 78 -16.75 -2.46 2.32
C GLY A 78 -17.91 -1.49 2.02
N LEU A 79 -17.87 -0.28 2.60
CA LEU A 79 -18.89 0.75 2.40
C LEU A 79 -18.82 1.32 0.98
N PHE A 80 -17.61 1.55 0.47
CA PHE A 80 -17.39 2.15 -0.84
C PHE A 80 -17.61 1.13 -1.97
N VAL A 81 -16.94 -0.03 -1.91
CA VAL A 81 -16.94 -1.00 -3.02
C VAL A 81 -18.33 -1.56 -3.34
N ASN A 82 -19.20 -1.68 -2.33
CA ASN A 82 -20.55 -2.19 -2.51
C ASN A 82 -21.55 -1.11 -2.96
N ARG A 83 -21.30 0.16 -2.62
CA ARG A 83 -22.19 1.27 -2.95
C ARG A 83 -21.88 1.90 -4.29
N PHE A 84 -20.61 2.19 -4.56
CA PHE A 84 -20.17 2.95 -5.74
C PHE A 84 -19.59 2.07 -6.85
N GLY A 85 -19.24 0.81 -6.55
CA GLY A 85 -18.49 -0.07 -7.44
C GLY A 85 -16.99 0.00 -7.16
N ARG A 86 -16.21 -0.90 -7.74
CA ARG A 86 -14.79 -1.05 -7.41
C ARG A 86 -13.97 0.03 -8.10
N ARG A 87 -14.15 0.19 -9.41
CA ARG A 87 -13.46 1.20 -10.22
C ARG A 87 -13.81 2.62 -9.76
N ASN A 88 -15.09 2.91 -9.56
CA ASN A 88 -15.50 4.25 -9.13
C ASN A 88 -15.00 4.58 -7.71
N SER A 89 -14.93 3.60 -6.80
CA SER A 89 -14.37 3.82 -5.47
C SER A 89 -12.89 4.22 -5.52
N MET A 90 -12.10 3.57 -6.37
CA MET A 90 -10.70 3.94 -6.62
C MET A 90 -10.56 5.34 -7.23
N LEU A 91 -11.46 5.70 -8.15
CA LEU A 91 -11.46 7.03 -8.76
C LEU A 91 -11.80 8.12 -7.73
N MET A 92 -12.81 7.88 -6.89
CA MET A 92 -13.21 8.80 -5.83
C MET A 92 -12.13 8.94 -4.75
N SER A 93 -11.43 7.86 -4.39
CA SER A 93 -10.39 7.92 -3.38
C SER A 93 -9.22 8.82 -3.79
N ASN A 94 -8.98 9.05 -5.09
CA ASN A 94 -7.92 9.97 -5.55
C ASN A 94 -8.12 11.41 -5.05
N ILE A 95 -9.34 11.82 -4.67
CA ILE A 95 -9.57 13.11 -4.00
C ILE A 95 -8.72 13.19 -2.72
N LEU A 96 -8.65 12.11 -1.94
CA LEU A 96 -7.81 12.05 -0.73
C LEU A 96 -6.32 12.18 -1.08
N ALA A 97 -5.88 11.56 -2.17
CA ALA A 97 -4.49 11.65 -2.62
C ALA A 97 -4.13 13.10 -3.02
N PHE A 98 -4.99 13.80 -3.75
CA PHE A 98 -4.77 15.21 -4.10
C PHE A 98 -4.76 16.12 -2.87
N VAL A 99 -5.72 15.96 -1.95
CA VAL A 99 -5.76 16.74 -0.71
C VAL A 99 -4.49 16.52 0.11
N ALA A 100 -4.05 15.26 0.25
CA ALA A 100 -2.82 14.97 0.96
C ALA A 100 -1.57 15.53 0.25
N ALA A 101 -1.52 15.47 -1.08
CA ALA A 101 -0.43 16.04 -1.88
C ALA A 101 -0.29 17.55 -1.65
N VAL A 102 -1.42 18.27 -1.63
CA VAL A 102 -1.47 19.72 -1.35
C VAL A 102 -1.03 19.98 0.09
N LEU A 103 -1.60 19.29 1.07
CA LEU A 103 -1.24 19.50 2.48
C LEU A 103 0.25 19.25 2.76
N MET A 104 0.81 18.16 2.23
CA MET A 104 2.23 17.85 2.42
C MET A 104 3.13 18.76 1.57
N GLY A 105 2.77 19.04 0.33
CA GLY A 105 3.57 19.85 -0.60
C GLY A 105 3.65 21.32 -0.22
N PHE A 106 2.61 21.89 0.39
CA PHE A 106 2.60 23.28 0.84
C PHE A 106 2.92 23.45 2.34
N SER A 107 3.19 22.36 3.07
CA SER A 107 3.50 22.38 4.52
C SER A 107 4.70 23.27 4.86
N LYS A 108 5.77 23.23 4.03
CA LYS A 108 6.95 24.09 4.20
C LYS A 108 6.63 25.57 4.00
N MET A 109 5.87 25.90 2.96
CA MET A 109 5.48 27.29 2.66
C MET A 109 4.59 27.88 3.75
N ALA A 110 3.73 27.06 4.34
CA ALA A 110 2.84 27.46 5.42
C ALA A 110 3.51 27.43 6.82
N LEU A 111 4.78 27.03 6.91
CA LEU A 111 5.49 26.82 8.19
C LEU A 111 4.63 26.02 9.19
N SER A 112 4.07 24.89 8.74
CA SER A 112 3.15 24.07 9.53
C SER A 112 3.45 22.59 9.43
N PHE A 113 3.94 22.03 10.54
CA PHE A 113 4.06 20.58 10.72
C PHE A 113 2.69 19.92 10.90
N GLU A 114 1.66 20.65 11.34
CA GLU A 114 0.29 20.15 11.46
C GLU A 114 -0.30 19.79 10.09
N MET A 115 -0.04 20.62 9.07
CA MET A 115 -0.44 20.31 7.68
C MET A 115 0.23 19.02 7.18
N LEU A 116 1.51 18.80 7.52
CA LEU A 116 2.21 17.58 7.18
C LEU A 116 1.58 16.36 7.87
N ILE A 117 1.34 16.43 9.18
CA ILE A 117 0.70 15.36 9.97
C ILE A 117 -0.70 15.04 9.42
N LEU A 118 -1.51 16.06 9.12
CA LEU A 118 -2.84 15.87 8.54
C LEU A 118 -2.77 15.27 7.13
N GLY A 119 -1.81 15.71 6.31
CA GLY A 119 -1.55 15.13 5.00
C GLY A 119 -1.18 13.64 5.09
N ARG A 120 -0.32 13.28 6.06
CA ARG A 120 0.07 11.89 6.35
C ARG A 120 -1.12 11.04 6.80
N PHE A 121 -2.02 11.59 7.62
CA PHE A 121 -3.25 10.91 8.00
C PHE A 121 -4.16 10.65 6.78
N ILE A 122 -4.39 11.65 5.94
CA ILE A 122 -5.29 11.57 4.78
C ILE A 122 -4.74 10.60 3.72
N ILE A 123 -3.44 10.65 3.43
CA ILE A 123 -2.83 9.66 2.51
C ILE A 123 -2.81 8.26 3.12
N GLY A 124 -2.78 8.15 4.45
CA GLY A 124 -3.04 6.90 5.18
C GLY A 124 -4.44 6.36 4.89
N LEU A 125 -5.48 7.20 4.98
CA LEU A 125 -6.86 6.82 4.65
C LEU A 125 -6.98 6.30 3.21
N TYR A 126 -6.39 7.02 2.24
CA TYR A 126 -6.31 6.58 0.84
C TYR A 126 -5.62 5.22 0.72
N SER A 127 -4.48 5.06 1.40
CA SER A 127 -3.64 3.87 1.35
C SER A 127 -4.38 2.65 1.88
N GLY A 128 -5.09 2.78 3.01
CA GLY A 128 -5.93 1.73 3.57
C GLY A 128 -7.13 1.34 2.71
N LEU A 129 -7.76 2.31 2.04
CA LEU A 129 -8.81 2.01 1.07
C LEU A 129 -8.25 1.22 -0.12
N THR A 130 -7.07 1.63 -0.59
CA THR A 130 -6.43 1.09 -1.79
C THR A 130 -5.94 -0.34 -1.61
N THR A 131 -5.44 -0.71 -0.42
CA THR A 131 -5.07 -2.10 -0.09
C THR A 131 -6.26 -3.06 -0.12
N GLY A 132 -7.49 -2.56 0.02
CA GLY A 132 -8.70 -3.34 -0.21
C GLY A 132 -9.20 -3.28 -1.66
N PHE A 133 -9.20 -2.09 -2.26
CA PHE A 133 -9.77 -1.87 -3.59
C PHE A 133 -9.02 -2.60 -4.70
N VAL A 134 -7.68 -2.49 -4.73
CA VAL A 134 -6.86 -3.01 -5.82
C VAL A 134 -6.94 -4.53 -5.93
N PRO A 135 -6.67 -5.32 -4.87
CA PRO A 135 -6.75 -6.78 -4.99
C PRO A 135 -8.17 -7.26 -5.30
N MET A 136 -9.20 -6.59 -4.78
CA MET A 136 -10.59 -6.91 -5.11
C MET A 136 -10.89 -6.66 -6.59
N TYR A 137 -10.56 -5.48 -7.11
CA TYR A 137 -10.78 -5.14 -8.50
C TYR A 137 -9.99 -6.06 -9.44
N VAL A 138 -8.69 -6.25 -9.20
CA VAL A 138 -7.83 -7.13 -9.99
C VAL A 138 -8.35 -8.56 -9.96
N GLY A 139 -8.77 -9.07 -8.80
CA GLY A 139 -9.35 -10.39 -8.66
C GLY A 139 -10.63 -10.59 -9.47
N GLU A 140 -11.50 -9.57 -9.49
CA GLU A 140 -12.80 -9.63 -10.15
C GLU A 140 -12.75 -9.38 -11.67
N VAL A 141 -11.74 -8.66 -12.19
CA VAL A 141 -11.56 -8.46 -13.64
C VAL A 141 -10.72 -9.56 -14.30
N SER A 142 -9.87 -10.24 -13.54
CA SER A 142 -8.93 -11.25 -14.05
C SER A 142 -9.62 -12.57 -14.43
N PRO A 143 -9.12 -13.30 -15.45
CA PRO A 143 -9.50 -14.68 -15.72
C PRO A 143 -9.12 -15.58 -14.54
N THR A 144 -9.92 -16.61 -14.25
CA THR A 144 -9.68 -17.53 -13.12
C THR A 144 -8.27 -18.13 -13.15
N ALA A 145 -7.78 -18.53 -14.34
CA ALA A 145 -6.43 -19.07 -14.53
C ALA A 145 -5.29 -18.07 -14.27
N LEU A 146 -5.52 -16.77 -14.46
CA LEU A 146 -4.49 -15.72 -14.29
C LEU A 146 -4.69 -14.88 -13.02
N ARG A 147 -5.75 -15.15 -12.24
CA ARG A 147 -6.15 -14.34 -11.08
C ARG A 147 -5.03 -14.26 -10.03
N GLY A 148 -4.37 -15.39 -9.78
CA GLY A 148 -3.22 -15.46 -8.86
C GLY A 148 -2.07 -14.58 -9.35
N ALA A 149 -1.59 -14.81 -10.57
CA ALA A 149 -0.50 -14.05 -11.17
C ALA A 149 -0.79 -12.55 -11.32
N LEU A 150 -2.03 -12.15 -11.65
CA LEU A 150 -2.38 -10.74 -11.73
C LEU A 150 -2.52 -10.08 -10.34
N GLY A 151 -2.94 -10.85 -9.34
CA GLY A 151 -3.00 -10.39 -7.95
C GLY A 151 -1.62 -10.04 -7.37
N THR A 152 -0.54 -10.66 -7.86
CA THR A 152 0.82 -10.37 -7.38
C THR A 152 1.33 -9.00 -7.83
N PHE A 153 0.76 -8.42 -8.90
CA PHE A 153 1.08 -7.05 -9.30
C PHE A 153 0.73 -6.02 -8.22
N HIS A 154 -0.21 -6.32 -7.32
CA HIS A 154 -0.45 -5.49 -6.14
C HIS A 154 0.82 -5.39 -5.28
N GLN A 155 1.38 -6.53 -4.86
CA GLN A 155 2.60 -6.56 -4.05
C GLN A 155 3.80 -6.00 -4.80
N LEU A 156 3.93 -6.30 -6.10
CA LEU A 156 4.99 -5.74 -6.94
C LEU A 156 4.90 -4.21 -7.01
N GLY A 157 3.70 -3.66 -7.16
CA GLY A 157 3.46 -2.22 -7.14
C GLY A 157 3.91 -1.59 -5.81
N ILE A 158 3.63 -2.23 -4.68
CA ILE A 158 4.06 -1.75 -3.36
C ILE A 158 5.59 -1.69 -3.28
N VAL A 159 6.30 -2.78 -3.60
CA VAL A 159 7.77 -2.79 -3.47
C VAL A 159 8.46 -1.85 -4.45
N LEU A 160 7.93 -1.71 -5.67
CA LEU A 160 8.41 -0.72 -6.63
C LEU A 160 8.14 0.71 -6.15
N GLY A 161 6.98 0.96 -5.54
CA GLY A 161 6.66 2.25 -4.93
C GLY A 161 7.67 2.63 -3.84
N ILE A 162 8.01 1.69 -2.95
CA ILE A 162 9.04 1.88 -1.91
C ILE A 162 10.38 2.21 -2.55
N LEU A 163 10.81 1.45 -3.56
CA LEU A 163 12.08 1.67 -4.24
C LEU A 163 12.13 3.05 -4.92
N ILE A 164 11.08 3.44 -5.63
CA ILE A 164 10.98 4.77 -6.27
C ILE A 164 11.08 5.88 -5.22
N ALA A 165 10.39 5.73 -4.09
CA ALA A 165 10.45 6.70 -3.00
C ALA A 165 11.87 6.83 -2.40
N GLN A 166 12.58 5.71 -2.23
CA GLN A 166 13.97 5.71 -1.75
C GLN A 166 14.92 6.38 -2.75
N VAL A 167 14.74 6.12 -4.06
CA VAL A 167 15.55 6.77 -5.11
C VAL A 167 15.28 8.27 -5.15
N PHE A 168 14.01 8.71 -5.15
CA PHE A 168 13.69 10.15 -5.14
C PHE A 168 14.12 10.85 -3.85
N GLY A 169 14.23 10.10 -2.76
CA GLY A 169 14.77 10.57 -1.49
C GLY A 169 16.28 10.85 -1.49
N LEU A 170 17.01 10.62 -2.58
CA LEU A 170 18.39 11.05 -2.71
C LEU A 170 18.49 12.59 -2.67
N ASP A 171 19.53 13.09 -2.00
CA ASP A 171 19.82 14.53 -1.88
C ASP A 171 19.93 15.22 -3.26
N LEU A 172 20.56 14.53 -4.23
CA LEU A 172 20.68 14.98 -5.62
C LEU A 172 19.35 15.12 -6.38
N ILE A 173 18.27 14.49 -5.91
CA ILE A 173 16.98 14.40 -6.62
C ILE A 173 15.94 15.30 -5.94
N MET A 174 15.34 14.83 -4.83
CA MET A 174 14.33 15.60 -4.10
C MET A 174 14.46 15.49 -2.57
N GLY A 175 15.41 14.71 -2.04
CA GLY A 175 15.64 14.51 -0.61
C GLY A 175 16.39 15.64 0.11
N ASN A 176 16.44 16.84 -0.47
CA ASN A 176 17.18 17.99 0.06
C ASN A 176 16.24 19.02 0.72
N ASP A 177 16.82 20.01 1.41
CA ASP A 177 16.06 21.07 2.11
C ASP A 177 15.04 21.76 1.21
N SER A 178 15.36 22.02 -0.05
CA SER A 178 14.49 22.78 -0.95
C SER A 178 13.32 21.95 -1.50
N LEU A 179 13.56 20.68 -1.85
CA LEU A 179 12.64 19.87 -2.66
C LEU A 179 11.89 18.77 -1.90
N TRP A 180 12.17 18.54 -0.60
CA TRP A 180 11.42 17.54 0.17
C TRP A 180 9.88 17.75 0.18
N PRO A 181 9.31 18.96 0.09
CA PRO A 181 7.86 19.09 0.00
C PRO A 181 7.34 18.55 -1.33
N LEU A 182 8.10 18.72 -2.43
CA LEU A 182 7.79 18.12 -3.72
C LEU A 182 7.91 16.59 -3.67
N LEU A 183 8.91 16.06 -2.95
CA LEU A 183 9.06 14.62 -2.72
C LEU A 183 7.78 14.02 -2.10
N LEU A 184 7.21 14.65 -1.07
CA LEU A 184 5.95 14.21 -0.47
C LEU A 184 4.73 14.50 -1.36
N GLY A 185 4.74 15.63 -2.06
CA GLY A 185 3.68 16.06 -2.97
C GLY A 185 3.58 15.22 -4.25
N PHE A 186 4.66 14.57 -4.68
CA PHE A 186 4.80 13.85 -5.96
C PHE A 186 3.66 12.86 -6.25
N ILE A 187 3.01 12.34 -5.21
CA ILE A 187 1.84 11.46 -5.27
C ILE A 187 0.68 12.01 -6.13
N PHE A 188 0.63 13.33 -6.39
CA PHE A 188 -0.33 13.92 -7.31
C PHE A 188 -0.20 13.38 -8.75
N ILE A 189 1.02 13.03 -9.20
CA ILE A 189 1.27 12.53 -10.55
C ILE A 189 0.63 11.14 -10.76
N PRO A 190 0.94 10.10 -9.96
CA PRO A 190 0.26 8.82 -10.10
C PRO A 190 -1.24 8.92 -9.83
N ALA A 191 -1.71 9.84 -8.97
CA ALA A 191 -3.14 10.07 -8.75
C ALA A 191 -3.83 10.66 -10.00
N LEU A 192 -3.20 11.64 -10.65
CA LEU A 192 -3.69 12.21 -11.91
C LEU A 192 -3.69 11.17 -13.03
N LEU A 193 -2.60 10.41 -13.17
CA LEU A 193 -2.51 9.34 -14.15
C LEU A 193 -3.60 8.28 -13.92
N GLN A 194 -3.87 7.92 -12.67
CA GLN A 194 -4.93 7.00 -12.31
C GLN A 194 -6.32 7.60 -12.63
N CYS A 195 -6.55 8.90 -12.38
CA CYS A 195 -7.77 9.60 -12.77
C CYS A 195 -8.00 9.64 -14.28
N VAL A 196 -6.93 9.68 -15.07
CA VAL A 196 -7.03 9.63 -16.54
C VAL A 196 -7.30 8.21 -17.02
N ILE A 197 -6.64 7.19 -16.44
CA ILE A 197 -6.75 5.80 -16.91
C ILE A 197 -8.07 5.13 -16.48
N LEU A 198 -8.50 5.32 -15.22
CA LEU A 198 -9.63 4.58 -14.66
C LEU A 198 -10.98 4.81 -15.38
N PRO A 199 -11.32 5.99 -15.91
CA PRO A 199 -12.53 6.17 -16.71
C PRO A 199 -12.59 5.27 -17.96
N PHE A 200 -11.43 4.95 -18.55
CA PHE A 200 -11.34 4.02 -19.68
C PHE A 200 -11.30 2.55 -19.25
N ALA A 201 -11.01 2.28 -17.97
CA ALA A 201 -11.07 0.95 -17.41
C ALA A 201 -12.54 0.49 -17.21
N PRO A 202 -12.85 -0.78 -17.45
CA PRO A 202 -14.18 -1.31 -17.21
C PRO A 202 -14.49 -1.39 -15.71
N GLU A 203 -15.76 -1.27 -15.34
CA GLU A 203 -16.19 -1.63 -13.99
C GLU A 203 -16.13 -3.16 -13.80
N SER A 204 -16.01 -3.63 -12.55
CA SER A 204 -15.98 -5.05 -12.24
C SER A 204 -17.20 -5.78 -12.81
N PRO A 205 -17.02 -6.83 -13.66
CA PRO A 205 -18.13 -7.64 -14.14
C PRO A 205 -18.91 -8.30 -12.99
N ARG A 206 -18.22 -8.66 -11.90
CA ARG A 206 -18.82 -9.28 -10.72
C ARG A 206 -19.73 -8.30 -10.00
N PHE A 207 -19.29 -7.05 -9.86
CA PHE A 207 -20.11 -5.99 -9.30
C PHE A 207 -21.36 -5.72 -10.16
N LEU A 208 -21.21 -5.62 -11.48
CA LEU A 208 -22.33 -5.39 -12.38
C LEU A 208 -23.36 -6.51 -12.33
N LEU A 209 -22.91 -7.77 -12.31
CA LEU A 209 -23.78 -8.94 -12.28
C LEU A 209 -24.46 -9.13 -10.91
N ILE A 210 -23.69 -9.12 -9.83
CA ILE A 210 -24.18 -9.50 -8.49
C ILE A 210 -24.81 -8.31 -7.76
N ASN A 211 -24.12 -7.17 -7.72
CA ASN A 211 -24.58 -6.03 -6.92
C ASN A 211 -25.59 -5.14 -7.67
N ARG A 212 -25.47 -5.02 -9.01
CA ARG A 212 -26.39 -4.19 -9.81
C ARG A 212 -27.43 -4.99 -10.61
N ASN A 213 -27.33 -6.32 -10.64
CA ASN A 213 -28.22 -7.19 -11.43
C ASN A 213 -28.25 -6.85 -12.93
N GLU A 214 -27.14 -6.36 -13.49
CA GLU A 214 -27.01 -5.91 -14.88
C GLU A 214 -26.27 -6.95 -15.75
N GLU A 215 -26.90 -8.11 -15.98
CA GLU A 215 -26.27 -9.25 -16.68
C GLU A 215 -25.76 -8.89 -18.09
N ASN A 216 -26.56 -8.18 -18.89
CA ASN A 216 -26.18 -7.81 -20.26
C ASN A 216 -24.94 -6.92 -20.29
N LYS A 217 -24.82 -5.99 -19.33
CA LYS A 217 -23.64 -5.13 -19.20
C LYS A 217 -22.44 -5.92 -18.72
N ALA A 218 -22.59 -6.80 -17.72
CA ALA A 218 -21.52 -7.69 -17.27
C ALA A 218 -20.97 -8.55 -18.43
N LYS A 219 -21.85 -9.14 -19.24
CA LYS A 219 -21.47 -9.89 -20.45
C LYS A 219 -20.71 -9.02 -21.46
N SER A 220 -21.17 -7.79 -21.70
CA SER A 220 -20.48 -6.86 -22.60
C SER A 220 -19.07 -6.51 -22.12
N VAL A 221 -18.88 -6.35 -20.81
CA VAL A 221 -17.58 -6.06 -20.21
C VAL A 221 -16.66 -7.28 -20.28
N LEU A 222 -17.18 -8.48 -19.95
CA LEU A 222 -16.42 -9.72 -20.05
C LEU A 222 -15.90 -9.97 -21.46
N LYS A 223 -16.73 -9.78 -22.50
CA LYS A 223 -16.30 -9.88 -23.90
C LYS A 223 -15.10 -8.98 -24.21
N LYS A 224 -15.13 -7.74 -23.70
CA LYS A 224 -14.06 -6.76 -23.88
C LYS A 224 -12.79 -7.10 -23.08
N LEU A 225 -12.92 -7.70 -21.90
CA LEU A 225 -11.81 -8.09 -21.04
C LEU A 225 -11.14 -9.39 -21.49
N ARG A 226 -11.92 -10.37 -21.96
CA ARG A 226 -11.43 -11.67 -22.42
C ARG A 226 -10.96 -11.66 -23.87
N GLY A 227 -11.51 -10.75 -24.70
CA GLY A 227 -11.23 -10.69 -26.13
C GLY A 227 -11.95 -11.78 -26.92
N THR A 228 -12.91 -12.47 -26.29
CA THR A 228 -13.69 -13.57 -26.87
C THR A 228 -15.18 -13.22 -26.89
N THR A 229 -15.91 -13.73 -27.87
CA THR A 229 -17.38 -13.59 -27.95
C THR A 229 -18.10 -14.55 -27.02
N ASP A 230 -17.52 -15.75 -26.82
CA ASP A 230 -18.00 -16.71 -25.84
C ASP A 230 -17.38 -16.42 -24.47
N VAL A 231 -18.24 -15.99 -23.56
CA VAL A 231 -17.93 -15.72 -22.13
C VAL A 231 -18.98 -16.40 -21.25
N SER A 232 -19.68 -17.39 -21.81
CA SER A 232 -20.81 -18.05 -21.16
C SER A 232 -20.36 -18.85 -19.95
N SER A 233 -19.21 -19.51 -20.04
CA SER A 233 -18.55 -20.21 -18.94
C SER A 233 -18.25 -19.28 -17.77
N ASP A 234 -17.57 -18.15 -18.03
CA ASP A 234 -17.21 -17.16 -17.00
C ASP A 234 -18.46 -16.59 -16.33
N LEU A 235 -19.49 -16.29 -17.11
CA LEU A 235 -20.76 -15.77 -16.60
C LEU A 235 -21.46 -16.79 -15.70
N GLN A 236 -21.42 -18.06 -16.08
CA GLN A 236 -22.03 -19.14 -15.31
C GLN A 236 -21.25 -19.42 -14.02
N GLU A 237 -19.92 -19.46 -14.07
CA GLU A 237 -19.04 -19.54 -12.89
C GLU A 237 -19.37 -18.41 -11.89
N MET A 238 -19.48 -17.17 -12.37
CA MET A 238 -19.83 -16.03 -11.52
C MET A 238 -21.24 -16.13 -10.91
N LYS A 239 -22.21 -16.69 -11.65
CA LYS A 239 -23.56 -16.95 -11.13
C LYS A 239 -23.56 -18.07 -10.08
N GLU A 240 -22.75 -19.11 -10.28
CA GLU A 240 -22.60 -20.22 -9.34
C GLU A 240 -21.92 -19.76 -8.04
N GLU A 241 -20.81 -19.01 -8.14
CA GLU A 241 -20.17 -18.37 -6.98
C GLU A 241 -21.15 -17.45 -6.24
N SER A 242 -21.98 -16.69 -6.98
CA SER A 242 -23.00 -15.83 -6.37
C SER A 242 -24.08 -16.63 -5.66
N ARG A 243 -24.54 -17.75 -6.23
CA ARG A 243 -25.54 -18.64 -5.59
C ARG A 243 -24.97 -19.26 -4.32
N GLN A 244 -23.70 -19.67 -4.33
CA GLN A 244 -23.02 -20.18 -3.13
C GLN A 244 -22.91 -19.09 -2.06
N MET A 245 -22.45 -17.88 -2.42
CA MET A 245 -22.38 -16.75 -1.48
C MET A 245 -23.74 -16.36 -0.90
N MET A 246 -24.84 -16.49 -1.65
CA MET A 246 -26.19 -16.17 -1.18
C MET A 246 -26.80 -17.26 -0.29
N ARG A 247 -26.31 -18.51 -0.41
CA ARG A 247 -26.72 -19.61 0.49
C ARG A 247 -26.12 -19.45 1.88
N GLU A 248 -24.96 -18.82 1.97
CA GLU A 248 -24.32 -18.51 3.24
C GLU A 248 -24.75 -17.13 3.74
N LYS A 249 -25.12 -17.03 5.02
CA LYS A 249 -25.40 -15.72 5.64
C LYS A 249 -24.11 -14.92 5.66
N LYS A 250 -24.17 -13.66 5.25
CA LYS A 250 -23.05 -12.71 5.43
C LYS A 250 -22.74 -12.61 6.91
N VAL A 251 -21.57 -13.13 7.30
CA VAL A 251 -21.12 -13.14 8.68
C VAL A 251 -20.65 -11.75 9.06
N THR A 252 -21.15 -11.23 10.18
CA THR A 252 -20.70 -9.94 10.73
C THR A 252 -19.35 -10.08 11.43
N ILE A 253 -18.62 -8.98 11.60
CA ILE A 253 -17.34 -8.99 12.34
C ILE A 253 -17.53 -9.58 13.75
N MET A 254 -18.64 -9.27 14.42
CA MET A 254 -18.92 -9.78 15.76
C MET A 254 -19.17 -11.29 15.78
N GLU A 255 -19.81 -11.83 14.75
CA GLU A 255 -20.05 -13.27 14.61
C GLU A 255 -18.77 -14.06 14.31
N LEU A 256 -17.79 -13.45 13.63
CA LEU A 256 -16.47 -14.06 13.42
C LEU A 256 -15.79 -14.43 14.74
N PHE A 257 -15.89 -13.56 15.76
CA PHE A 257 -15.29 -13.82 17.09
C PHE A 257 -16.17 -14.68 18.00
N ARG A 258 -17.50 -14.64 17.81
CA ARG A 258 -18.45 -15.42 18.63
C ARG A 258 -18.55 -16.88 18.21
N SER A 259 -18.53 -17.17 16.91
CA SER A 259 -18.73 -18.53 16.40
C SER A 259 -17.48 -19.40 16.57
N PRO A 260 -17.57 -20.58 17.22
CA PRO A 260 -16.43 -21.48 17.40
C PRO A 260 -15.86 -21.97 16.06
N MET A 261 -16.68 -22.05 15.01
CA MET A 261 -16.25 -22.43 13.66
C MET A 261 -15.27 -21.42 13.04
N TYR A 262 -15.46 -20.13 13.31
CA TYR A 262 -14.64 -19.06 12.70
C TYR A 262 -13.47 -18.62 13.59
N ARG A 263 -13.48 -18.97 14.88
CA ARG A 263 -12.43 -18.59 15.85
C ARG A 263 -11.03 -19.04 15.47
N GLN A 264 -10.86 -20.29 15.03
CA GLN A 264 -9.53 -20.78 14.61
C GLN A 264 -9.03 -20.08 13.33
N PRO A 265 -9.82 -19.98 12.24
CA PRO A 265 -9.42 -19.24 11.05
C PRO A 265 -9.09 -17.76 11.32
N ILE A 266 -9.91 -17.05 12.11
CA ILE A 266 -9.66 -15.63 12.40
C ILE A 266 -8.43 -15.44 13.28
N LEU A 267 -8.19 -16.35 14.25
CA LEU A 267 -6.98 -16.32 15.06
C LEU A 267 -5.73 -16.51 14.19
N ILE A 268 -5.73 -17.47 13.28
CA ILE A 268 -4.63 -17.68 12.34
C ILE A 268 -4.42 -16.42 11.48
N ALA A 269 -5.50 -15.84 10.94
CA ALA A 269 -5.42 -14.63 10.12
C ALA A 269 -4.81 -13.45 10.91
N ILE A 270 -5.25 -13.22 12.15
CA ILE A 270 -4.73 -12.16 13.01
C ILE A 270 -3.26 -12.41 13.35
N VAL A 271 -2.90 -13.62 13.77
CA VAL A 271 -1.52 -13.97 14.14
C VAL A 271 -0.58 -13.85 12.94
N LEU A 272 -1.02 -14.23 11.73
CA LEU A 272 -0.23 -14.06 10.51
C LEU A 272 0.02 -12.56 10.22
N GLN A 273 -1.01 -11.71 10.33
CA GLN A 273 -0.85 -10.27 10.14
C GLN A 273 0.05 -9.63 11.21
N LEU A 274 -0.09 -10.06 12.47
CA LEU A 274 0.80 -9.62 13.55
C LEU A 274 2.24 -10.08 13.29
N SER A 275 2.46 -11.32 12.85
CA SER A 275 3.81 -11.80 12.53
C SER A 275 4.47 -11.00 11.41
N GLN A 276 3.69 -10.49 10.45
CA GLN A 276 4.22 -9.62 9.39
C GLN A 276 4.63 -8.26 9.93
N GLN A 277 3.79 -7.60 10.73
CA GLN A 277 4.08 -6.25 11.24
C GLN A 277 5.11 -6.24 12.38
N LEU A 278 5.00 -7.20 13.31
CA LEU A 278 5.89 -7.35 14.47
C LEU A 278 7.24 -8.00 14.11
N SER A 279 7.44 -8.43 12.87
CA SER A 279 8.77 -8.78 12.37
C SER A 279 9.76 -7.61 12.39
N GLY A 280 9.26 -6.37 12.52
CA GLY A 280 10.08 -5.16 12.49
C GLY A 280 10.37 -4.64 11.09
N ILE A 281 9.73 -5.18 10.04
CA ILE A 281 9.99 -4.76 8.65
C ILE A 281 9.73 -3.26 8.42
N ASN A 282 8.72 -2.67 9.07
CA ASN A 282 8.46 -1.23 8.98
C ASN A 282 9.54 -0.39 9.67
N ALA A 283 10.22 -0.94 10.69
CA ALA A 283 11.36 -0.24 11.30
C ALA A 283 12.50 -0.08 10.27
N VAL A 284 12.72 -1.10 9.43
CA VAL A 284 13.64 -1.01 8.30
C VAL A 284 13.15 0.00 7.27
N PHE A 285 11.88 -0.08 6.84
CA PHE A 285 11.39 0.83 5.79
C PHE A 285 11.29 2.30 6.21
N TYR A 286 11.02 2.59 7.48
CA TYR A 286 10.87 3.95 7.99
C TYR A 286 12.18 4.55 8.51
N TYR A 287 13.10 3.73 9.04
CA TYR A 287 14.28 4.22 9.76
C TYR A 287 15.61 3.62 9.28
N SER A 288 15.66 2.86 8.17
CA SER A 288 16.94 2.27 7.70
C SER A 288 18.03 3.30 7.46
N THR A 289 17.72 4.49 6.96
CA THR A 289 18.73 5.53 6.75
C THR A 289 19.35 5.96 8.08
N SER A 290 18.52 6.15 9.11
CA SER A 290 18.98 6.45 10.47
C SER A 290 19.75 5.29 11.11
N ILE A 291 19.33 4.04 10.88
CA ILE A 291 20.01 2.85 11.41
C ILE A 291 21.39 2.70 10.77
N PHE A 292 21.49 2.78 9.44
CA PHE A 292 22.77 2.68 8.73
C PHE A 292 23.73 3.81 9.10
N GLU A 293 23.22 5.01 9.30
CA GLU A 293 24.03 6.12 9.78
C GLU A 293 24.59 5.87 11.18
N LYS A 294 23.76 5.39 12.11
CA LYS A 294 24.22 5.00 13.46
C LYS A 294 25.25 3.87 13.45
N SER A 295 25.22 3.02 12.42
CA SER A 295 26.19 1.94 12.20
C SER A 295 27.49 2.40 11.53
N GLY A 296 27.66 3.71 11.24
CA GLY A 296 28.88 4.25 10.65
C GLY A 296 29.00 4.05 9.13
N VAL A 297 27.89 3.77 8.43
CA VAL A 297 27.88 3.68 6.96
C VAL A 297 28.08 5.08 6.37
N GLU A 298 29.12 5.27 5.55
CA GLU A 298 29.45 6.57 4.95
C GLU A 298 28.30 7.16 4.10
N GLN A 299 27.56 6.29 3.42
CA GLN A 299 26.47 6.68 2.53
C GLN A 299 25.16 5.91 2.84
N PRO A 300 24.44 6.27 3.94
CA PRO A 300 23.28 5.52 4.43
C PRO A 300 22.14 5.38 3.42
N VAL A 301 21.90 6.42 2.61
CA VAL A 301 20.80 6.44 1.63
C VAL A 301 21.00 5.39 0.54
N TYR A 302 22.24 5.14 0.10
CA TYR A 302 22.54 4.11 -0.91
C TYR A 302 22.35 2.69 -0.35
N ALA A 303 22.68 2.47 0.92
CA ALA A 303 22.37 1.21 1.61
C ALA A 303 20.85 0.99 1.74
N THR A 304 20.09 2.06 2.04
CA THR A 304 18.62 2.03 2.03
C THR A 304 18.06 1.64 0.66
N ILE A 305 18.57 2.21 -0.43
CA ILE A 305 18.17 1.83 -1.80
C ILE A 305 18.54 0.37 -2.09
N GLY A 306 19.72 -0.09 -1.66
CA GLY A 306 20.13 -1.49 -1.75
C GLY A 306 19.12 -2.43 -1.09
N SER A 307 18.61 -2.07 0.09
CA SER A 307 17.55 -2.84 0.75
C SER A 307 16.25 -2.88 -0.06
N GLY A 308 15.89 -1.80 -0.75
CA GLY A 308 14.73 -1.74 -1.65
C GLY A 308 14.89 -2.61 -2.90
N VAL A 309 16.09 -2.66 -3.48
CA VAL A 309 16.43 -3.54 -4.60
C VAL A 309 16.32 -5.00 -4.18
N VAL A 310 16.88 -5.36 -3.03
CA VAL A 310 16.77 -6.71 -2.45
C VAL A 310 15.29 -7.05 -2.19
N ASN A 311 14.52 -6.15 -1.60
CA ASN A 311 13.09 -6.34 -1.35
C ASN A 311 12.31 -6.60 -2.66
N THR A 312 12.61 -5.85 -3.72
CA THR A 312 11.98 -6.02 -5.04
C THR A 312 12.37 -7.36 -5.66
N ALA A 313 13.66 -7.70 -5.64
CA ALA A 313 14.17 -8.96 -6.19
C ALA A 313 13.56 -10.18 -5.48
N PHE A 314 13.57 -10.19 -4.14
CA PHE A 314 13.01 -11.29 -3.36
C PHE A 314 11.48 -11.36 -3.44
N THR A 315 10.79 -10.24 -3.67
CA THR A 315 9.36 -10.26 -3.98
C THR A 315 9.12 -11.04 -5.27
N VAL A 316 9.87 -10.77 -6.34
CA VAL A 316 9.77 -11.52 -7.61
C VAL A 316 10.11 -12.99 -7.43
N VAL A 317 11.19 -13.32 -6.68
CA VAL A 317 11.54 -14.71 -6.36
C VAL A 317 10.41 -15.42 -5.62
N SER A 318 9.83 -14.77 -4.61
CA SER A 318 8.70 -15.31 -3.83
C SER A 318 7.51 -15.69 -4.72
N LEU A 319 7.25 -14.93 -5.79
CA LEU A 319 6.17 -15.24 -6.74
C LEU A 319 6.35 -16.61 -7.41
N PHE A 320 7.58 -16.99 -7.77
CA PHE A 320 7.85 -18.27 -8.42
C PHE A 320 7.97 -19.43 -7.42
N VAL A 321 8.40 -19.13 -6.20
CA VAL A 321 8.66 -20.15 -5.17
C VAL A 321 7.38 -20.53 -4.42
N VAL A 322 6.42 -19.61 -4.25
CA VAL A 322 5.21 -19.86 -3.46
C VAL A 322 4.37 -21.02 -3.99
N GLU A 323 4.29 -21.18 -5.32
CA GLU A 323 3.55 -22.28 -5.96
C GLU A 323 4.27 -23.62 -5.84
N ARG A 324 5.61 -23.61 -5.68
CA ARG A 324 6.43 -24.83 -5.61
C ARG A 324 6.64 -25.36 -4.20
N ALA A 325 6.93 -24.47 -3.24
CA ALA A 325 7.34 -24.85 -1.88
C ALA A 325 6.21 -24.77 -0.83
N GLY A 326 5.07 -24.15 -1.20
CA GLY A 326 3.89 -24.05 -0.34
C GLY A 326 3.97 -22.96 0.73
N ARG A 327 2.81 -22.37 1.05
CA ARG A 327 2.70 -21.14 1.87
C ARG A 327 3.25 -21.29 3.30
N ARG A 328 3.02 -22.43 3.96
CA ARG A 328 3.45 -22.66 5.36
C ARG A 328 4.97 -22.72 5.49
N THR A 329 5.62 -23.43 4.59
CA THR A 329 7.07 -23.60 4.58
C THR A 329 7.78 -22.27 4.35
N LEU A 330 7.33 -21.48 3.35
CA LEU A 330 7.89 -20.14 3.10
C LEU A 330 7.75 -19.22 4.32
N HIS A 331 6.59 -19.22 4.98
CA HIS A 331 6.35 -18.33 6.13
C HIS A 331 7.27 -18.66 7.31
N LEU A 332 7.44 -19.95 7.63
CA LEU A 332 8.31 -20.39 8.72
C LEU A 332 9.80 -20.11 8.43
N ILE A 333 10.27 -20.39 7.21
CA ILE A 333 11.63 -20.09 6.79
C ILE A 333 11.88 -18.58 6.84
N GLY A 334 10.93 -17.77 6.37
CA GLY A 334 11.02 -16.30 6.41
C GLY A 334 11.14 -15.76 7.84
N LEU A 335 10.29 -16.23 8.76
CA LEU A 335 10.36 -15.83 10.17
C LEU A 335 11.67 -16.26 10.84
N ALA A 336 12.13 -17.50 10.60
CA ALA A 336 13.39 -17.99 11.14
C ALA A 336 14.60 -17.21 10.61
N GLY A 337 14.61 -16.90 9.31
CA GLY A 337 15.64 -16.07 8.68
C GLY A 337 15.67 -14.65 9.25
N MET A 338 14.51 -14.00 9.38
CA MET A 338 14.42 -12.67 9.99
C MET A 338 14.87 -12.68 11.46
N ALA A 339 14.54 -13.71 12.23
CA ALA A 339 15.01 -13.85 13.61
C ALA A 339 16.54 -13.96 13.68
N GLY A 340 17.15 -14.77 12.81
CA GLY A 340 18.61 -14.89 12.71
C GLY A 340 19.28 -13.56 12.32
N CYS A 341 18.74 -12.86 11.33
CA CYS A 341 19.24 -11.55 10.91
C CYS A 341 19.10 -10.49 12.02
N ALA A 342 18.01 -10.51 12.78
CA ALA A 342 17.82 -9.58 13.90
C ALA A 342 18.82 -9.82 15.03
N VAL A 343 19.14 -11.09 15.35
CA VAL A 343 20.19 -11.43 16.32
C VAL A 343 21.55 -10.95 15.82
N LEU A 344 21.86 -11.18 14.54
CA LEU A 344 23.10 -10.69 13.92
C LEU A 344 23.22 -9.16 13.97
N MET A 345 22.13 -8.43 13.68
CA MET A 345 22.09 -6.97 13.77
C MET A 345 22.38 -6.49 15.19
N THR A 346 21.79 -7.11 16.21
CA THR A 346 22.05 -6.75 17.62
C THR A 346 23.51 -6.98 17.98
N ILE A 347 24.09 -8.13 17.62
CA ILE A 347 25.50 -8.43 17.88
C ILE A 347 26.41 -7.41 17.19
N ALA A 348 26.18 -7.12 15.91
CA ALA A 348 26.96 -6.16 15.15
C ALA A 348 26.90 -4.75 15.74
N LEU A 349 25.71 -4.29 16.16
CA LEU A 349 25.52 -2.98 16.79
C LEU A 349 26.16 -2.87 18.18
N THR A 350 26.32 -3.98 18.92
CA THR A 350 27.02 -3.97 20.21
C THR A 350 28.54 -4.02 20.10
N LEU A 351 29.06 -4.44 18.94
CA LEU A 351 30.50 -4.57 18.68
C LEU A 351 31.09 -3.31 18.00
N LEU A 352 30.24 -2.41 17.51
CA LEU A 352 30.56 -1.05 17.05
C LEU A 352 30.50 -0.08 18.23
#